data_AF-A0A8K0LRL4-F1
#
_entry.id   AF-A0A8K0LRL4-F1
#
_cell.length_a   1.000
_cell.length_b   1.000
_cell.length_c   1.000
_cell.angle_alpha   90.00
_cell.angle_beta   90.00
_cell.angle_gamma   90.00
#
_symmetry.space_group_name_H-M   'P 1'
#
loop_
_entity.id
_entity.type
_entity.pdbx_description
1 polymer ?
#
loop_
_entity_poly.entity_id
_entity_poly.type
_entity_poly.pdbx_seq_one_letter_code
_entity_poly.pdbx_strand_id
1 'polypeptide(L)'
;MRNSTAKMAPRSKAPTTTGWTHTPSTGTLLWLAVSLPLVTWDVGYMLLRPHTMPGGYLHEPLWKPYALYGEVDHMYGFKQWNLNNPFAATQSWLNLAETVLYLVYVGLWYANGRALAPGARRAVGGKVGALAVLVGFSAAVMTVSKTVLYCKWDGW
;
A
#
# COMPACT_ATOMS: atom_id res chain seq x y z
N MET A 1 17.66 -51.23 -44.52
CA MET A 1 17.90 -50.72 -43.15
C MET A 1 18.42 -49.29 -43.25
N ARG A 2 17.62 -48.27 -42.91
CA ARG A 2 18.07 -46.87 -42.80
C ARG A 2 17.82 -46.42 -41.37
N ASN A 3 18.89 -46.20 -40.62
CA ASN A 3 18.82 -45.68 -39.25
C ASN A 3 18.52 -44.17 -39.30
N SER A 4 17.33 -43.77 -38.87
CA SER A 4 17.01 -42.36 -38.60
C SER A 4 17.53 -41.99 -37.22
N THR A 5 18.70 -41.34 -37.16
CA THR A 5 19.16 -40.63 -35.97
C THR A 5 18.37 -39.33 -35.83
N ALA A 6 17.36 -39.34 -34.96
CA ALA A 6 16.67 -38.12 -34.55
C ALA A 6 17.67 -37.20 -33.82
N LYS A 7 18.02 -36.07 -34.43
CA LYS A 7 18.77 -34.98 -33.76
C LYS A 7 17.91 -34.46 -32.61
N MET A 8 18.28 -34.75 -31.37
CA MET A 8 17.71 -34.09 -30.19
C MET A 8 17.95 -32.58 -30.31
N ALA A 9 16.87 -31.82 -30.37
CA ALA A 9 16.93 -30.36 -30.30
C ALA A 9 17.57 -29.94 -28.95
N PRO A 10 18.44 -28.91 -28.94
CA PRO A 10 19.05 -28.45 -27.72
C PRO A 10 17.95 -27.94 -26.77
N ARG A 11 17.90 -28.51 -25.57
CA ARG A 11 17.01 -28.07 -24.49
C ARG A 11 17.33 -26.62 -24.18
N SER A 12 16.42 -25.70 -24.55
CA SER A 12 16.53 -24.27 -24.26
C SER A 12 16.88 -24.10 -22.78
N LYS A 13 18.08 -23.60 -22.48
CA LYS A 13 18.46 -23.25 -21.11
C LYS A 13 17.51 -22.17 -20.63
N ALA A 14 16.81 -22.41 -19.52
CA ALA A 14 16.04 -21.38 -18.86
C ALA A 14 16.98 -20.20 -18.55
N PRO A 15 16.55 -18.94 -18.76
CA PRO A 15 17.40 -17.79 -18.48
C PRO A 15 17.73 -17.77 -16.98
N THR A 16 18.96 -18.10 -16.65
CA THR A 16 19.49 -17.98 -15.28
C THR A 16 19.71 -16.50 -15.00
N THR A 17 18.83 -15.86 -14.24
CA THR A 17 19.09 -14.53 -13.69
C THR A 17 20.13 -14.66 -12.58
N THR A 18 21.38 -14.35 -12.90
CA THR A 18 22.50 -14.30 -11.95
C THR A 18 22.45 -12.99 -11.14
N GLY A 19 21.41 -12.80 -10.33
CA GLY A 19 21.26 -11.60 -9.50
C GLY A 19 20.11 -11.68 -8.49
N TRP A 20 20.20 -10.89 -7.42
CA TRP A 20 19.15 -10.79 -6.41
C TRP A 20 17.86 -10.22 -7.02
N THR A 21 16.73 -10.79 -6.60
CA THR A 21 15.39 -10.41 -7.04
C THR A 21 14.43 -10.30 -5.88
N HIS A 22 13.59 -9.27 -5.89
CA HIS A 22 12.47 -9.12 -4.97
C HIS A 22 11.19 -9.67 -5.58
N THR A 23 10.48 -10.50 -4.81
CA THR A 23 9.16 -11.00 -5.18
C THR A 23 8.19 -10.74 -4.04
N PRO A 24 7.17 -9.88 -4.22
CA PRO A 24 6.17 -9.64 -3.18
C PRO A 24 5.45 -10.94 -2.79
N SER A 25 5.22 -11.11 -1.48
CA SER A 25 4.41 -12.23 -0.99
C SER A 25 2.93 -12.03 -1.36
N THR A 26 2.14 -13.11 -1.35
CA THR A 26 0.69 -13.01 -1.59
C THR A 26 0.02 -12.19 -0.49
N GLY A 27 0.46 -12.38 0.76
CA GLY A 27 -0.03 -11.60 1.90
C GLY A 27 0.25 -10.10 1.73
N THR A 28 1.44 -9.72 1.27
CA THR A 28 1.78 -8.31 1.00
C THR A 28 0.89 -7.72 -0.07
N LEU A 29 0.64 -8.44 -1.17
CA LEU A 29 -0.23 -7.93 -2.24
C LEU A 29 -1.69 -7.83 -1.80
N LEU A 30 -2.20 -8.80 -1.03
CA LEU A 30 -3.54 -8.75 -0.46
C LEU A 30 -3.70 -7.60 0.53
N TRP A 31 -2.71 -7.41 1.41
CA TRP A 31 -2.65 -6.27 2.32
C TRP A 31 -2.72 -4.95 1.55
N LEU A 32 -1.86 -4.76 0.55
CA LEU A 32 -1.87 -3.53 -0.26
C LEU A 32 -3.18 -3.32 -1.01
N ALA A 33 -3.80 -4.40 -1.51
CA ALA A 33 -5.08 -4.33 -2.20
C ALA A 33 -6.24 -3.85 -1.30
N VAL A 34 -6.19 -4.16 0.00
CA VAL A 34 -7.18 -3.70 0.97
C VAL A 34 -6.79 -2.34 1.57
N SER A 35 -5.52 -2.16 1.93
CA SER A 35 -5.03 -0.96 2.62
C SER A 35 -5.06 0.28 1.73
N LEU A 36 -4.68 0.18 0.45
CA LEU A 36 -4.68 1.34 -0.45
C LEU A 36 -6.06 2.00 -0.57
N PRO A 37 -7.16 1.30 -0.91
CA PRO A 37 -8.47 1.94 -0.97
C PRO A 37 -8.96 2.41 0.40
N LEU A 38 -8.75 1.63 1.47
CA LEU A 38 -9.22 1.96 2.81
C LEU A 38 -8.54 3.21 3.36
N VAL A 39 -7.20 3.28 3.29
CA VAL A 39 -6.43 4.43 3.78
C VAL A 39 -6.64 5.66 2.91
N THR A 40 -6.80 5.49 1.59
CA THR A 40 -7.14 6.62 0.70
C THR A 40 -8.50 7.21 1.05
N TRP A 41 -9.49 6.37 1.33
CA TRP A 41 -10.83 6.81 1.75
C TRP A 41 -10.78 7.57 3.07
N ASP A 42 -9.98 7.09 4.02
CA ASP A 42 -9.72 7.72 5.31
C ASP A 42 -9.05 9.10 5.18
N VAL A 43 -7.95 9.17 4.43
CA VAL A 43 -7.26 10.45 4.14
C VAL A 43 -8.23 11.45 3.51
N GLY A 44 -9.04 10.98 2.55
CA GLY A 44 -10.07 11.81 1.92
C GLY A 44 -11.07 12.34 2.94
N TYR A 45 -11.55 11.50 3.86
CA TYR A 45 -12.45 11.94 4.92
C TYR A 45 -11.82 13.02 5.80
N MET A 46 -10.58 12.80 6.25
CA MET A 46 -9.92 13.64 7.25
C MET A 46 -9.44 14.98 6.68
N LEU A 47 -8.84 14.98 5.48
CA LEU A 47 -8.23 16.17 4.90
C LEU A 47 -9.25 17.10 4.22
N LEU A 48 -10.40 16.56 3.80
CA LEU A 48 -11.47 17.34 3.16
C LEU A 48 -12.54 17.84 4.14
N ARG A 49 -12.31 17.72 5.45
CA ARG A 49 -13.20 18.32 6.45
C ARG A 49 -13.22 19.84 6.29
N PRO A 50 -14.39 20.48 6.46
CA PRO A 50 -15.66 19.91 6.94
C PRO A 50 -16.56 19.33 5.83
N HIS A 51 -16.16 19.38 4.56
CA HIS A 51 -17.03 19.00 3.43
C HIS A 51 -17.45 17.53 3.41
N THR A 52 -16.62 16.66 3.98
CA THR A 52 -16.86 15.22 4.14
C THR A 52 -17.56 14.85 5.44
N MET A 53 -17.68 15.77 6.41
CA MET A 53 -18.37 15.53 7.69
C MET A 53 -19.90 15.58 7.53
N PRO A 54 -20.69 15.04 8.46
CA PRO A 54 -22.15 15.12 8.39
C PRO A 54 -22.65 16.56 8.15
N GLY A 55 -23.48 16.75 7.13
CA GLY A 55 -23.93 18.09 6.70
C GLY A 55 -23.04 18.78 5.66
N GLY A 56 -21.87 18.22 5.34
CA GLY A 56 -21.03 18.64 4.23
C GLY A 56 -21.48 18.04 2.89
N TYR A 57 -21.22 18.75 1.78
CA TYR A 57 -21.71 18.35 0.45
C TYR A 57 -21.04 17.08 -0.13
N LEU A 58 -19.86 16.70 0.37
CA LEU A 58 -19.19 15.46 -0.04
C LEU A 58 -19.61 14.28 0.83
N HIS A 59 -20.26 14.49 1.98
CA HIS A 59 -20.50 13.42 2.96
C HIS A 59 -21.25 12.21 2.39
N GLU A 60 -22.27 12.47 1.59
CA GLU A 60 -23.10 11.43 0.97
C GLU A 60 -22.67 11.20 -0.49
N PRO A 61 -22.66 9.94 -0.97
CA PRO A 61 -22.92 8.69 -0.26
C PRO A 61 -21.66 8.05 0.35
N LEU A 62 -20.47 8.53 -0.04
CA LEU A 62 -19.20 7.83 0.15
C LEU A 62 -18.69 7.89 1.59
N TRP A 63 -18.99 8.93 2.37
CA TRP A 63 -18.50 9.09 3.76
C TRP A 63 -19.60 8.95 4.81
N LYS A 64 -20.79 8.55 4.41
CA LYS A 64 -21.93 8.28 5.31
C LYS A 64 -21.57 7.42 6.53
N PRO A 65 -20.80 6.32 6.42
CA PRO A 65 -20.44 5.51 7.58
C PRO A 65 -19.64 6.27 8.65
N TYR A 66 -18.92 7.33 8.25
CA TYR A 66 -18.15 8.15 9.18
C TYR A 66 -19.03 8.98 10.12
N ALA A 67 -20.32 9.14 9.84
CA ALA A 67 -21.25 9.77 10.79
C ALA A 67 -21.33 8.96 12.09
N LEU A 68 -21.57 7.64 11.97
CA LEU A 68 -21.60 6.73 13.11
C LEU A 68 -20.19 6.53 13.71
N TYR A 69 -19.18 6.42 12.84
CA TYR A 69 -17.82 6.20 13.33
C TYR A 69 -17.28 7.39 14.14
N GLY A 70 -17.58 8.63 13.74
CA GLY A 70 -17.20 9.83 14.48
C GLY A 70 -17.87 9.99 15.85
N GLU A 71 -18.97 9.28 16.10
CA GLU A 71 -19.62 9.23 17.41
C GLU A 71 -18.88 8.27 18.37
N VAL A 72 -18.32 7.18 17.85
CA VAL A 72 -17.59 6.19 18.65
C VAL A 72 -16.12 6.58 18.81
N ASP A 73 -15.46 6.89 17.70
CA ASP A 73 -14.10 7.40 17.67
C ASP A 73 -14.14 8.92 17.47
N HIS A 74 -14.03 9.63 18.58
CA HIS A 74 -14.15 11.08 18.60
C HIS A 74 -13.10 11.80 17.76
N MET A 75 -11.98 11.16 17.41
CA MET A 75 -10.97 11.73 16.50
C MET A 75 -11.58 12.00 15.11
N TYR A 76 -12.63 11.26 14.76
CA TYR A 76 -13.35 11.37 13.51
C TYR A 76 -14.56 12.29 13.52
N GLY A 77 -14.99 12.72 14.71
CA GLY A 77 -16.21 13.47 14.93
C GLY A 77 -16.03 14.98 15.13
N PHE A 78 -17.16 15.67 15.32
CA PHE A 78 -17.21 17.12 15.58
C PHE A 78 -16.48 17.54 16.84
N LYS A 79 -16.40 16.68 17.86
CA LYS A 79 -15.70 17.00 19.12
C LYS A 79 -14.27 17.44 18.85
N GLN A 80 -13.51 16.63 18.12
CA GLN A 80 -12.09 16.88 17.90
C GLN A 80 -11.84 17.93 16.81
N TRP A 81 -12.76 18.03 15.85
CA TRP A 81 -12.78 19.12 14.87
C TRP A 81 -12.96 20.49 15.53
N ASN A 82 -13.96 20.64 16.41
CA ASN A 82 -14.26 21.89 17.10
C ASN A 82 -13.17 22.29 18.10
N LEU A 83 -12.42 21.32 18.63
CA LEU A 83 -11.23 21.55 19.44
C LEU A 83 -9.99 21.97 18.63
N ASN A 84 -10.09 22.06 17.30
CA ASN A 84 -8.99 22.37 16.39
C ASN A 84 -7.76 21.48 16.63
N ASN A 85 -7.97 20.20 16.94
CA ASN A 85 -6.86 19.31 17.28
C ASN A 85 -6.01 19.01 16.03
N PRO A 86 -4.73 19.42 15.99
CA PRO A 86 -3.86 19.19 14.84
C PRO A 86 -3.44 17.73 14.67
N PHE A 87 -3.58 16.90 15.71
CA PHE A 87 -3.14 15.51 15.72
C PHE A 87 -3.86 14.67 14.67
N ALA A 88 -5.18 14.77 14.60
CA ALA A 88 -6.03 14.09 13.64
C ALA A 88 -5.60 14.37 12.18
N ALA A 89 -5.37 15.64 11.85
CA ALA A 89 -4.90 16.05 10.53
C ALA A 89 -3.47 15.57 10.26
N THR A 90 -2.57 15.67 11.24
CA THR A 90 -1.17 15.21 11.11
C THR A 90 -1.09 13.71 10.87
N GLN A 91 -1.88 12.92 11.59
CA GLN A 91 -2.00 11.48 11.37
C GLN A 91 -2.47 11.17 9.95
N SER A 92 -3.38 11.97 9.41
CA SER A 92 -3.91 11.80 8.05
C SER A 92 -2.87 12.13 6.98
N TRP A 93 -2.03 13.14 7.19
CA TRP A 93 -0.89 13.43 6.32
C TRP A 93 0.12 12.27 6.28
N LEU A 94 0.36 11.60 7.42
CA LEU A 94 1.19 10.41 7.45
C LEU A 94 0.54 9.23 6.70
N ASN A 95 -0.78 9.05 6.81
CA ASN A 95 -1.52 8.05 5.99
C ASN A 95 -1.38 8.34 4.48
N LEU A 96 -1.42 9.62 4.08
CA LEU A 96 -1.23 10.00 2.69
C LEU A 96 0.18 9.66 2.21
N ALA A 97 1.19 10.01 2.99
CA ALA A 97 2.58 9.65 2.68
C ALA A 97 2.76 8.13 2.56
N GLU A 98 2.14 7.35 3.46
CA GLU A 98 2.20 5.89 3.43
C GLU A 98 1.59 5.33 2.15
N THR A 99 0.41 5.85 1.80
CA THR A 99 -0.31 5.47 0.58
C THR A 99 0.52 5.76 -0.66
N VAL A 100 1.19 6.92 -0.73
CA VAL A 100 2.09 7.26 -1.84
C VAL A 100 3.25 6.28 -1.93
N LEU A 101 3.91 5.94 -0.81
CA LEU A 101 5.01 4.98 -0.79
C LEU A 101 4.57 3.58 -1.24
N TYR A 102 3.38 3.13 -0.82
CA TYR A 102 2.78 1.89 -1.29
C TYR A 102 2.46 1.90 -2.78
N LEU A 103 1.92 3.00 -3.31
CA LEU A 103 1.69 3.16 -4.75
C LEU A 103 2.99 3.14 -5.54
N VAL A 104 4.05 3.80 -5.04
CA VAL A 104 5.39 3.74 -5.65
C VAL A 104 5.90 2.31 -5.65
N TYR A 105 5.81 1.60 -4.52
CA TYR A 105 6.22 0.20 -4.43
C TYR A 105 5.49 -0.71 -5.44
N VAL A 106 4.15 -0.64 -5.49
CA VAL A 106 3.34 -1.43 -6.42
C VAL A 106 3.63 -1.03 -7.87
N GLY A 107 3.79 0.26 -8.15
CA GLY A 107 4.14 0.78 -9.47
C GLY A 107 5.49 0.28 -9.96
N LEU A 108 6.52 0.32 -9.10
CA LEU A 108 7.84 -0.24 -9.41
C LEU A 108 7.76 -1.74 -9.71
N TRP A 109 6.99 -2.50 -8.92
CA TRP A 109 6.79 -3.92 -9.14
C TRP A 109 6.01 -4.23 -10.42
N TYR A 110 4.93 -3.51 -10.69
CA TYR A 110 4.08 -3.74 -11.86
C TYR A 110 4.81 -3.41 -13.16
N ALA A 111 5.56 -2.30 -13.19
CA ALA A 111 6.27 -1.82 -14.37
C ALA A 111 7.56 -2.61 -14.67
N ASN A 112 8.27 -3.10 -13.63
CA ASN A 112 9.58 -3.73 -13.79
C ASN A 112 9.60 -5.24 -13.51
N GLY A 113 8.49 -5.79 -12.99
CA GLY A 113 8.38 -7.19 -12.62
C GLY A 113 8.32 -8.10 -13.85
N ARG A 114 9.22 -9.09 -13.93
CA ARG A 114 9.26 -10.08 -15.00
C ARG A 114 9.11 -11.49 -14.44
N ALA A 115 8.35 -12.33 -15.13
CA ALA A 115 8.30 -13.76 -14.82
C ALA A 115 9.51 -14.44 -15.48
N LEU A 116 10.32 -15.13 -14.68
CA LEU A 116 11.56 -15.78 -15.15
C LEU A 116 11.32 -17.13 -15.83
N ALA A 117 10.12 -17.68 -15.65
CA ALA A 117 9.65 -18.88 -16.30
C ALA A 117 8.13 -18.83 -16.50
N PRO A 118 7.55 -19.60 -17.43
CA PRO A 118 6.11 -19.76 -17.55
C PRO A 118 5.50 -20.23 -16.21
N GLY A 119 4.51 -19.51 -15.69
CA GLY A 119 3.89 -19.79 -14.38
C GLY A 119 4.65 -19.24 -13.16
N ALA A 120 5.84 -18.66 -13.35
CA ALA A 120 6.58 -18.03 -12.26
C ALA A 120 5.99 -16.65 -11.88
N ARG A 121 6.10 -16.30 -10.60
CA ARG A 121 5.68 -14.98 -10.12
C ARG A 121 6.59 -13.88 -10.68
N ARG A 122 6.01 -12.70 -10.94
CA ARG A 122 6.77 -11.52 -11.34
C ARG A 122 7.74 -11.12 -10.22
N ALA A 123 9.03 -11.08 -10.57
CA ALA A 123 10.09 -10.64 -9.70
C ALA A 123 10.78 -9.40 -10.28
N VAL A 124 11.24 -8.50 -9.41
CA VAL A 124 11.99 -7.29 -9.78
C VAL A 124 13.44 -7.48 -9.37
N GLY A 125 14.36 -7.48 -10.34
CA GLY A 125 15.79 -7.63 -10.10
C GLY A 125 16.54 -6.32 -9.91
N GLY A 126 17.76 -6.42 -9.36
CA GLY A 126 18.75 -5.34 -9.37
C GLY A 126 18.38 -4.10 -8.56
N LYS A 127 18.86 -2.93 -9.00
CA LYS A 127 18.69 -1.65 -8.29
C LYS A 127 17.22 -1.27 -8.04
N VAL A 128 16.33 -1.61 -8.99
CA VAL A 128 14.89 -1.32 -8.87
C VAL A 128 14.23 -2.18 -7.80
N GLY A 129 14.62 -3.46 -7.69
CA GLY A 129 14.13 -4.33 -6.62
C GLY A 129 14.61 -3.84 -5.24
N ALA A 130 15.87 -3.38 -5.15
CA ALA A 130 16.41 -2.83 -3.91
C ALA A 130 15.67 -1.54 -3.50
N LEU A 131 15.39 -0.65 -4.46
CA LEU A 131 14.58 0.54 -4.22
C LEU A 131 13.17 0.18 -3.73
N ALA A 132 12.52 -0.81 -4.35
CA ALA A 132 11.20 -1.27 -3.92
C ALA A 132 11.23 -1.77 -2.46
N VAL A 133 12.22 -2.57 -2.08
CA VAL A 133 12.36 -3.04 -0.68
C VAL A 133 12.59 -1.88 0.28
N LEU A 134 13.45 -0.92 -0.07
CA LEU A 134 13.69 0.26 0.77
C LEU A 134 12.42 1.10 0.96
N VAL A 135 11.69 1.37 -0.11
CA VAL A 135 10.42 2.12 -0.06
C VAL A 135 9.40 1.39 0.83
N GLY A 136 9.23 0.08 0.66
CA GLY A 136 8.32 -0.72 1.47
C GLY A 136 8.72 -0.74 2.94
N PHE A 137 10.02 -0.86 3.25
CA PHE A 137 10.54 -0.81 4.62
C PHE A 137 10.32 0.56 5.27
N SER A 138 10.63 1.65 4.56
CA SER A 138 10.40 3.01 5.05
C SER A 138 8.93 3.29 5.33
N ALA A 139 8.03 2.83 4.45
CA ALA A 139 6.60 2.91 4.67
C ALA A 139 6.19 2.19 5.96
N ALA A 140 6.63 0.94 6.15
CA ALA A 140 6.32 0.15 7.35
C ALA A 140 6.83 0.80 8.65
N VAL A 141 8.06 1.34 8.67
CA VAL A 141 8.61 2.04 9.85
C VAL A 141 7.78 3.28 10.18
N MET A 142 7.34 4.02 9.17
CA MET A 142 6.48 5.18 9.36
C MET A 142 5.11 4.78 9.92
N THR A 143 4.48 3.72 9.39
CA THR A 143 3.21 3.18 9.91
C THR A 143 3.33 2.81 11.38
N VAL A 144 4.38 2.06 11.74
CA VAL A 144 4.59 1.65 13.13
C VAL A 144 4.80 2.87 14.03
N SER A 145 5.60 3.84 13.59
CA SER A 145 5.88 5.07 14.35
C SER A 145 4.60 5.88 14.57
N LYS A 146 3.77 6.00 13.52
CA LYS A 146 2.46 6.64 13.56
C LYS A 146 1.51 5.95 14.56
N THR A 147 1.40 4.63 14.49
CA THR A 147 0.53 3.84 15.38
C THR A 147 0.96 3.96 16.84
N VAL A 148 2.27 3.93 17.12
CA VAL A 148 2.78 4.13 18.49
C VAL A 148 2.43 5.54 19.01
N LEU A 149 2.52 6.57 18.17
CA LEU A 149 2.10 7.92 18.54
C LEU A 149 0.60 8.01 18.80
N TYR A 150 -0.23 7.33 17.99
CA TYR A 150 -1.68 7.25 18.19
C TYR A 150 -2.03 6.62 19.53
N CYS A 151 -1.47 5.44 19.84
CA CYS A 151 -1.72 4.77 21.11
C CYS A 151 -1.25 5.59 22.33
N LYS A 152 -0.18 6.38 22.20
CA LYS A 152 0.27 7.30 23.27
C LYS A 152 -0.66 8.49 23.44
N TRP A 153 -1.28 8.97 22.37
CA TRP A 153 -2.18 10.12 22.40
C TRP A 153 -3.55 9.74 22.98
N ASP A 154 -4.07 8.55 22.66
CA ASP A 154 -5.34 8.04 23.22
C ASP A 154 -5.25 7.60 24.69
N GLY A 155 -4.04 7.58 25.26
CA GLY A 155 -3.78 7.16 26.65
C GLY A 155 -3.90 8.26 27.72
N TRP A 156 -4.36 9.47 27.39
CA TRP A 156 -4.51 10.60 28.32
C TRP A 156 -5.87 11.30 28.19
#